data_AF-A0A1I0XQ16-F1
#
_entry.id   AF-A0A1I0XQ16-F1
#
_cell.length_a   1.000
_cell.length_b   1.000
_cell.length_c   1.000
_cell.angle_alpha   90.00
_cell.angle_beta   90.00
_cell.angle_gamma   90.00
#
_symmetry.space_group_name_H-M   'P 1'
#
loop_
_entity.id
_entity.type
_entity.pdbx_description
1 polymer ?
#
loop_
_entity_poly.entity_id
_entity_poly.type
_entity_poly.pdbx_seq_one_letter_code
_entity_poly.pdbx_strand_id
1 'polypeptide(L)'
;MSVICVGSIYLTERISQSRRNFGEEGIFTVLNTLENADLLILDDLETEEDNRWTRAITYQIIEKRNASKLPVIIITNINLSELKERYDERTFSRLVKMCSFIENEGEDIRKIQGKEKNKRFMQEIL
;
A
#
# COMPACT_ATOMS: atom_id res chain seq x y z
N MET A 1 -19.73 7.95 -2.25
CA MET A 1 -18.72 6.94 -2.58
C MET A 1 -17.38 7.42 -2.04
N SER A 2 -16.81 6.77 -1.03
CA SER A 2 -15.53 7.13 -0.40
C SER A 2 -14.38 6.35 -1.04
N VAL A 3 -13.38 7.08 -1.54
CA VAL A 3 -12.13 6.49 -2.05
C VAL A 3 -11.00 6.95 -1.15
N ILE A 4 -10.22 6.02 -0.64
CA ILE A 4 -9.06 6.33 0.20
C ILE A 4 -7.82 5.76 -0.48
N CYS A 5 -6.81 6.62 -0.67
CA CYS A 5 -5.49 6.23 -1.13
C CYS A 5 -4.48 6.50 -0.01
N VAL A 6 -3.67 5.50 0.33
CA VAL A 6 -2.64 5.59 1.36
C VAL A 6 -1.40 4.81 0.94
N GLY A 7 -0.23 5.41 1.15
CA GLY A 7 1.04 4.68 1.12
C GLY A 7 1.25 3.88 2.41
N SER A 8 1.88 2.71 2.32
CA SER A 8 2.11 1.79 3.46
C SER A 8 2.88 2.45 4.63
N ILE A 9 3.93 3.23 4.34
CA ILE A 9 4.67 4.01 5.36
C ILE A 9 3.73 4.98 6.08
N TYR A 10 2.97 5.77 5.33
CA TYR A 10 2.08 6.77 5.93
C TYR A 10 0.93 6.12 6.70
N LEU A 11 0.49 4.92 6.32
CA LEU A 11 -0.51 4.17 7.05
C LEU A 11 -0.02 3.83 8.46
N THR A 12 1.15 3.21 8.56
CA THR A 12 1.75 2.78 9.83
C THR A 12 2.08 3.97 10.72
N GLU A 13 2.57 5.07 10.14
CA GLU A 13 2.80 6.32 10.85
C GLU A 13 1.49 6.92 11.38
N ARG A 14 0.45 7.02 10.57
CA ARG A 14 -0.85 7.60 10.97
C ARG A 14 -1.51 6.79 12.08
N ILE A 15 -1.43 5.46 12.03
CA ILE A 15 -1.96 4.61 13.10
C ILE A 15 -1.16 4.83 14.39
N SER A 16 0.18 4.91 14.29
CA SER A 16 1.06 5.16 15.44
C SER A 16 0.82 6.52 16.08
N GLN A 17 0.65 7.57 15.28
CA GLN A 17 0.32 8.92 15.76
C GLN A 17 -1.07 8.97 16.41
N SER A 18 -2.06 8.32 15.81
CA SER A 18 -3.41 8.25 16.37
C SER A 18 -3.43 7.49 17.70
N ARG A 19 -2.63 6.43 17.82
CA ARG A 19 -2.44 5.70 19.08
C ARG A 19 -1.86 6.60 20.18
N ARG A 20 -0.85 7.42 19.86
CA ARG A 20 -0.24 8.34 20.84
C ARG A 20 -1.22 9.39 21.34
N ASN A 21 -2.09 9.90 20.48
CA ASN A 21 -3.01 10.99 20.82
C ASN A 21 -4.32 10.50 21.46
N PHE A 22 -4.81 9.33 21.06
CA PHE A 22 -6.16 8.85 21.40
C PHE A 22 -6.20 7.39 21.88
N GLY A 23 -5.04 6.77 22.13
CA GLY A 23 -4.97 5.38 22.56
C GLY A 23 -5.57 4.40 21.54
N GLU A 24 -6.22 3.36 22.04
CA GLU A 24 -6.82 2.31 21.22
C GLU A 24 -8.01 2.81 20.37
N GLU A 25 -8.74 3.84 20.84
CA GLU A 25 -9.82 4.46 20.05
C GLU A 25 -9.28 5.15 18.78
N GLY A 26 -8.08 5.73 18.86
CA GLY A 26 -7.39 6.32 17.71
C GLY A 26 -7.06 5.28 16.64
N ILE A 27 -6.53 4.13 17.06
CA ILE A 27 -6.25 3.00 16.16
C ILE A 27 -7.55 2.53 15.51
N PHE A 28 -8.58 2.27 16.33
CA PHE A 28 -9.87 1.80 15.86
C PHE A 28 -10.47 2.75 14.82
N THR A 29 -10.41 4.06 15.07
CA THR A 29 -10.96 5.08 14.16
C THR A 29 -10.28 5.03 12.79
N VAL A 30 -8.94 4.95 12.76
CA VAL A 30 -8.18 4.87 11.50
C VAL A 30 -8.48 3.57 10.76
N LEU A 31 -8.44 2.43 11.46
CA LEU A 31 -8.73 1.13 10.85
C LEU A 31 -10.16 1.05 10.32
N ASN A 32 -11.15 1.44 11.12
CA ASN A 32 -12.55 1.45 10.72
C ASN A 32 -12.79 2.34 9.48
N THR A 33 -12.06 3.45 9.36
CA THR A 33 -12.12 4.31 8.17
C THR A 33 -11.61 3.60 6.91
N LEU A 34 -10.49 2.88 7.02
CA LEU A 34 -9.87 2.16 5.90
C LEU A 34 -10.64 0.89 5.53
N GLU A 35 -11.13 0.16 6.53
CA GLU A 35 -11.89 -1.07 6.38
C GLU A 35 -13.22 -0.86 5.68
N ASN A 36 -13.87 0.29 5.88
CA ASN A 36 -15.21 0.58 5.35
C ASN A 36 -15.24 1.54 4.15
N ALA A 37 -14.08 2.00 3.66
CA ALA A 37 -14.05 2.81 2.43
C ALA A 37 -14.60 2.03 1.23
N ASP A 38 -15.39 2.68 0.36
CA ASP A 38 -15.95 2.03 -0.83
C ASP A 38 -14.85 1.52 -1.77
N LEU A 39 -13.70 2.20 -1.82
CA LEU A 39 -12.47 1.74 -2.46
C LEU A 39 -11.26 2.12 -1.61
N LEU A 40 -10.36 1.16 -1.40
CA LEU A 40 -9.06 1.38 -0.77
C LEU A 40 -7.94 1.14 -1.79
N ILE A 41 -7.06 2.12 -1.93
CA ILE A 41 -5.84 2.03 -2.71
C ILE A 41 -4.67 2.02 -1.74
N LEU A 42 -3.93 0.91 -1.73
CA LEU A 42 -2.70 0.73 -0.95
C LEU A 42 -1.52 0.89 -1.90
N ASP A 43 -0.72 1.92 -1.67
CA ASP A 43 0.49 2.18 -2.44
C ASP A 43 1.73 1.72 -1.67
N ASP A 44 2.68 1.18 -2.43
CA ASP A 44 4.04 0.88 -2.03
C ASP A 44 4.19 -0.02 -0.80
N LEU A 45 3.72 -1.27 -0.85
CA LEU A 45 3.89 -2.25 0.23
C LEU A 45 5.36 -2.67 0.50
N GLU A 46 6.31 -2.24 -0.34
CA GLU A 46 7.72 -2.59 -0.18
C GLU A 46 8.37 -1.82 0.98
N THR A 47 7.94 -0.56 1.13
CA THR A 47 8.66 0.44 1.93
C THR A 47 8.30 0.44 3.42
N GLU A 48 7.25 -0.26 3.83
CA GLU A 48 6.95 -0.44 5.24
C GLU A 48 7.98 -1.35 5.93
N GLU A 49 8.25 -1.09 7.21
CA GLU A 49 9.02 -2.03 8.02
C GLU A 49 8.30 -3.37 8.07
N ASP A 50 8.99 -4.42 7.63
CA ASP A 50 8.46 -5.77 7.62
C ASP A 50 8.54 -6.40 9.02
N ASN A 51 7.59 -6.06 9.89
CA ASN A 51 7.55 -6.51 11.27
C ASN A 51 6.17 -7.09 11.63
N ARG A 52 6.07 -7.73 12.81
CA ARG A 52 4.84 -8.42 13.23
C ARG A 52 3.62 -7.49 13.28
N TRP A 53 3.84 -6.23 13.64
CA TRP A 53 2.75 -5.28 13.81
C TRP A 53 2.21 -4.79 12.46
N THR A 54 3.09 -4.42 11.51
CA THR A 54 2.67 -4.00 10.16
C THR A 54 1.96 -5.14 9.42
N ARG A 55 2.51 -6.36 9.46
CA ARG A 55 1.84 -7.57 8.93
C ARG A 55 0.45 -7.79 9.52
N ALA A 56 0.30 -7.63 10.84
CA ALA A 56 -1.00 -7.83 11.51
C ALA A 56 -2.05 -6.79 11.12
N ILE A 57 -1.66 -5.52 11.00
CA ILE A 57 -2.53 -4.43 10.55
C ILE A 57 -2.98 -4.66 9.10
N THR A 58 -2.03 -4.98 8.21
CA THR A 58 -2.34 -5.26 6.80
C THR A 58 -3.26 -6.47 6.68
N TYR A 59 -2.99 -7.55 7.41
CA TYR A 59 -3.88 -8.72 7.45
C TYR A 59 -5.30 -8.35 7.90
N GLN A 60 -5.44 -7.56 8.97
CA GLN A 60 -6.76 -7.14 9.48
C GLN A 60 -7.55 -6.36 8.42
N ILE A 61 -6.91 -5.38 7.77
CA ILE A 61 -7.54 -4.57 6.72
C ILE A 61 -8.01 -5.47 5.57
N ILE A 62 -7.13 -6.33 5.07
CA ILE A 62 -7.43 -7.23 3.95
C ILE A 62 -8.54 -8.22 4.31
N GLU A 63 -8.48 -8.85 5.48
CA GLU A 63 -9.50 -9.82 5.90
C GLU A 63 -10.88 -9.16 6.06
N LYS A 64 -10.95 -7.97 6.68
CA LYS A 64 -12.21 -7.25 6.85
C LYS A 64 -12.82 -6.84 5.52
N ARG A 65 -12.01 -6.36 4.58
CA ARG A 65 -12.46 -5.96 3.24
C ARG A 65 -12.89 -7.18 2.40
N ASN A 66 -12.17 -8.30 2.49
CA ASN A 66 -12.57 -9.58 1.91
C ASN A 66 -13.96 -10.01 2.39
N ALA A 67 -14.18 -9.99 3.71
CA ALA A 67 -15.45 -10.37 4.31
C ALA A 67 -16.60 -9.43 3.90
N SER A 68 -16.30 -8.14 3.77
CA SER A 68 -17.28 -7.11 3.40
C SER A 68 -17.45 -6.95 1.89
N LYS A 69 -16.71 -7.71 1.08
CA LYS A 69 -16.67 -7.62 -0.39
C LYS A 69 -16.35 -6.21 -0.90
N LEU A 70 -15.50 -5.48 -0.17
CA LEU A 70 -15.06 -4.14 -0.56
C LEU A 70 -13.76 -4.22 -1.38
N PRO A 71 -13.69 -3.55 -2.54
CA PRO A 71 -12.56 -3.67 -3.46
C PRO A 71 -11.29 -3.05 -2.92
N VAL A 72 -10.14 -3.61 -3.28
CA VAL A 72 -8.81 -3.05 -2.97
C VAL A 72 -8.00 -2.98 -4.26
N ILE A 73 -7.27 -1.88 -4.45
CA ILE A 73 -6.20 -1.77 -5.44
C ILE A 73 -4.89 -1.71 -4.66
N ILE A 74 -3.93 -2.54 -5.04
CA ILE A 74 -2.58 -2.55 -4.45
C ILE A 74 -1.58 -2.25 -5.55
N ILE A 75 -0.72 -1.26 -5.32
CA ILE A 75 0.37 -0.89 -6.21
C ILE A 75 1.65 -1.12 -5.43
N THR A 76 2.58 -1.91 -5.96
CA THR A 76 3.83 -2.23 -5.27
C THR A 76 4.89 -2.65 -6.27
N ASN A 77 6.16 -2.52 -5.89
CA ASN A 77 7.29 -2.95 -6.70
C ASN A 77 7.72 -4.39 -6.40
N ILE A 78 7.12 -5.06 -5.41
CA ILE A 78 7.43 -6.45 -5.10
C ILE A 78 6.60 -7.40 -5.97
N ASN A 79 7.22 -8.49 -6.41
CA ASN A 79 6.55 -9.53 -7.18
C ASN A 79 5.71 -10.46 -6.27
N LEU A 80 4.98 -11.40 -6.88
CA LEU A 80 4.06 -12.29 -6.15
C LEU A 80 4.78 -13.18 -5.11
N SER A 81 6.00 -13.62 -5.41
CA SER A 81 6.78 -14.46 -4.50
C SER A 81 7.23 -13.66 -3.27
N GLU A 82 7.71 -12.44 -3.48
CA GLU A 82 8.09 -11.51 -2.41
C GLU A 82 6.89 -11.07 -1.57
N LEU A 83 5.73 -10.86 -2.21
CA LEU A 83 4.49 -10.54 -1.52
C LEU A 83 4.05 -11.68 -0.58
N LYS A 84 4.17 -12.93 -1.06
CA LYS A 84 3.86 -14.14 -0.28
C LYS A 84 4.82 -14.33 0.91
N GLU A 85 6.11 -14.08 0.71
CA GLU A 85 7.11 -14.14 1.77
C GLU A 85 6.86 -13.08 2.85
N ARG A 86 6.52 -11.85 2.43
CA ARG A 86 6.25 -10.72 3.32
C ARG A 86 4.99 -10.92 4.17
N TYR A 87 3.87 -11.32 3.58
CA TYR A 87 2.59 -11.33 4.31
C TYR A 87 2.05 -12.70 4.72
N ASP A 88 2.84 -13.75 4.57
CA ASP A 88 2.45 -15.15 4.83
C ASP A 88 1.33 -15.71 3.92
N GLU A 89 1.16 -17.03 3.98
CA GLU A 89 0.19 -17.77 3.15
C GLU A 89 -1.24 -17.31 3.37
N ARG A 90 -1.58 -16.92 4.61
CA ARG A 90 -2.95 -16.59 4.98
C ARG A 90 -3.34 -15.28 4.32
N THR A 91 -2.55 -14.22 4.47
CA THR A 91 -2.82 -12.93 3.85
C THR A 91 -2.76 -13.04 2.33
N PHE A 92 -1.73 -13.73 1.81
CA PHE A 92 -1.57 -13.94 0.38
C PHE A 92 -2.79 -14.65 -0.25
N SER A 93 -3.31 -15.68 0.40
CA SER A 93 -4.54 -16.37 -0.04
C SER A 93 -5.76 -15.45 -0.14
N ARG A 94 -5.90 -14.45 0.75
CA ARG A 94 -6.99 -13.45 0.65
C ARG A 94 -6.78 -12.53 -0.53
N LEU A 95 -5.56 -12.07 -0.75
CA LEU A 95 -5.23 -11.24 -1.90
C LEU A 95 -5.52 -11.98 -3.21
N VAL A 96 -5.12 -13.25 -3.33
CA VAL A 96 -5.42 -14.10 -4.48
C VAL A 96 -6.93 -14.24 -4.72
N LYS A 97 -7.72 -14.30 -3.65
CA LYS A 97 -9.19 -14.38 -3.75
C LYS A 97 -9.82 -13.06 -4.19
N MET A 98 -9.28 -11.93 -3.75
CA MET A 98 -9.88 -10.60 -3.93
C MET A 98 -9.40 -9.87 -5.19
N CYS A 99 -8.18 -10.15 -5.64
CA CYS A 99 -7.48 -9.35 -6.63
C CYS A 99 -7.16 -10.15 -7.89
N SER A 100 -7.10 -9.45 -9.02
CA SER A 100 -6.43 -9.92 -10.23
C SER A 100 -5.04 -9.27 -10.28
N PHE A 101 -3.99 -10.07 -10.41
CA PHE A 101 -2.62 -9.58 -10.44
C PHE A 101 -2.22 -9.19 -11.86
N ILE A 102 -1.56 -8.03 -11.97
CA ILE A 102 -1.05 -7.48 -13.22
C ILE A 102 0.40 -7.09 -12.95
N GLU A 103 1.32 -7.67 -13.71
CA GLU A 103 2.73 -7.29 -13.69
C GLU A 103 2.97 -6.16 -14.69
N ASN A 104 3.62 -5.09 -14.24
CA ASN A 104 3.93 -3.94 -15.07
C ASN A 104 5.38 -4.02 -15.56
N GLU A 105 5.56 -4.32 -16.84
CA GLU A 105 6.87 -4.36 -17.51
C GLU A 105 7.26 -3.02 -18.15
N GLY A 106 6.48 -1.95 -17.91
CA GLY A 106 6.74 -0.63 -18.46
C GLY A 106 8.06 -0.03 -17.98
N GLU A 107 8.71 0.77 -18.83
CA GLU A 107 9.91 1.50 -18.44
C GLU A 107 9.63 2.52 -17.32
N ASP A 108 10.63 2.72 -16.46
CA ASP A 108 10.56 3.72 -15.40
C ASP A 108 10.50 5.15 -15.99
N ILE A 109 9.30 5.71 -15.99
CA ILE A 109 9.00 7.05 -16.50
C ILE A 109 9.84 8.11 -15.78
N ARG A 110 10.14 7.93 -14.49
CA ARG A 110 10.97 8.89 -13.72
C ARG A 110 12.40 8.91 -14.25
N LYS A 111 12.95 7.75 -14.64
CA LYS A 111 14.27 7.68 -15.29
C LYS A 111 14.27 8.33 -16.68
N ILE A 112 13.22 8.14 -17.47
CA ILE A 112 13.08 8.76 -18.79
C ILE A 112 13.06 10.30 -18.64
N GLN A 113 12.15 10.82 -17.81
CA GLN A 113 12.02 12.26 -17.55
C GLN A 113 13.30 12.86 -16.95
N GLY A 114 13.97 12.13 -16.06
CA GLY A 114 15.24 12.54 -15.47
C GLY A 114 16.35 12.71 -16.53
N LYS A 115 16.46 11.77 -17.47
CA LYS A 115 17.41 11.86 -18.59
C LYS A 115 17.11 13.07 -19.49
N GLU A 116 15.85 13.29 -19.83
CA GLU A 116 15.43 14.43 -20.66
C GLU A 116 15.73 15.77 -20.00
N LYS A 117 15.41 15.91 -18.71
CA LYS A 117 15.70 17.11 -17.93
C LYS A 117 17.20 17.42 -17.87
N ASN A 118 18.03 16.40 -17.62
CA ASN A 118 19.49 16.56 -17.60
C ASN A 118 20.03 16.94 -18.98
N LYS A 119 19.53 16.34 -20.05
CA LYS A 119 19.92 16.69 -21.42
C LYS A 119 19.60 18.15 -21.75
N ARG A 120 18.40 18.62 -21.39
CA ARG A 120 18.01 20.02 -21.59
C ARG A 120 18.89 20.98 -20.81
N PHE A 121 19.17 20.68 -19.54
CA PHE A 121 20.07 21.48 -18.71
C PHE A 121 21.48 21.60 -19.32
N MET A 122 22.03 20.50 -19.84
CA MET A 122 23.34 20.53 -20.51
C MET A 122 23.33 21.38 -21.79
N GLN A 123 22.20 21.46 -22.51
CA GLN A 123 22.05 22.32 -23.69
C GLN A 123 21.90 23.80 -23.35
N GLU A 124 21.45 24.14 -22.14
CA GLU A 124 21.28 25.53 -21.69
C GLU A 124 22.60 26.14 -21.17
N ILE A 125 23.60 25.31 -20.83
CA ILE A 125 24.88 25.74 -20.24
C ILE A 125 26.06 25.70 -21.24
N LEU A 126 25.94 24.91 -22.31
CA LEU A 126 26.91 24.85 -23.42
C LEU A 126 26.51 25.82 -24.54
#